data_AF-A0A2D6E0M8-F1
#
_entry.id   AF-A0A2D6E0M8-F1
#
_cell.length_a   1.000
_cell.length_b   1.000
_cell.length_c   1.000
_cell.angle_alpha   90.00
_cell.angle_beta   90.00
_cell.angle_gamma   90.00
#
_symmetry.space_group_name_H-M   'P 1'
#
loop_
_entity.id
_entity.type
_entity.pdbx_description
1 polymer ?
#
loop_
_entity_poly.entity_id
_entity_poly.type
_entity_poly.pdbx_seq_one_letter_code
_entity_poly.pdbx_strand_id
1 'polypeptide(L)'
;MPANEIHLDDIGTKFLLTVKDGSSAVDVSSASTKQIIIKKPAGTTLTKAAAFNSDGTDGKLSYTIISGDLDEVGTYQLQGKVVITDGTFSTDITKFKVHRNL
;
A
#
# COMPACT_ATOMS: atom_id res chain seq x y z
N MET A 1 -3.80 -3.91 -23.75
CA MET A 1 -4.15 -3.94 -22.32
C MET A 1 -3.89 -2.54 -21.80
N PRO A 2 -4.84 -1.86 -21.13
CA PRO A 2 -4.53 -0.55 -20.56
C PRO A 2 -3.31 -0.74 -19.66
N ALA A 3 -2.28 0.07 -19.86
CA ALA A 3 -1.18 0.10 -18.93
C ALA A 3 -1.82 0.52 -17.59
N ASN A 4 -1.65 -0.29 -16.53
CA ASN A 4 -2.14 0.03 -15.19
C ASN A 4 -1.29 1.19 -14.62
N GLU A 5 -1.35 2.34 -15.29
CA GLU A 5 -0.57 3.54 -15.05
C GLU A 5 -1.32 4.40 -14.05
N ILE A 6 -0.62 4.71 -12.96
CA ILE A 6 -1.11 5.60 -11.93
C ILE A 6 -0.72 7.02 -12.35
N HIS A 7 -1.66 7.94 -12.26
CA HIS A 7 -1.45 9.33 -12.66
C HIS A 7 -1.48 10.28 -11.45
N LEU A 8 -0.98 11.50 -11.66
CA LEU A 8 -1.06 12.58 -10.69
C LEU A 8 -2.53 12.79 -10.27
N ASP A 9 -2.77 12.87 -8.96
CA ASP A 9 -4.10 13.05 -8.37
C ASP A 9 -5.13 11.98 -8.76
N ASP A 10 -4.68 10.74 -8.97
CA ASP A 10 -5.55 9.58 -9.23
C ASP A 10 -6.27 9.12 -7.94
N ILE A 11 -7.18 9.97 -7.46
CA ILE A 11 -7.97 9.79 -6.25
C ILE A 11 -9.00 8.67 -6.47
N GLY A 12 -9.13 7.79 -5.48
CA GLY A 12 -10.04 6.64 -5.57
C GLY A 12 -9.36 5.35 -6.05
N THR A 13 -8.11 5.41 -6.50
CA THR A 13 -7.33 4.22 -6.84
C THR A 13 -7.07 3.39 -5.58
N LYS A 14 -7.48 2.12 -5.62
CA LYS A 14 -7.34 1.18 -4.50
C LYS A 14 -6.03 0.42 -4.62
N PHE A 15 -5.13 0.62 -3.67
CA PHE A 15 -3.93 -0.19 -3.51
C PHE A 15 -4.27 -1.41 -2.68
N LEU A 16 -3.95 -2.58 -3.22
CA LEU A 16 -4.14 -3.88 -2.58
C LEU A 16 -2.78 -4.53 -2.37
N LEU A 17 -2.44 -4.79 -1.10
CA LEU A 17 -1.23 -5.47 -0.70
C LEU A 17 -1.59 -6.83 -0.14
N THR A 18 -0.77 -7.82 -0.43
CA THR A 18 -0.85 -9.14 0.21
C THR A 18 0.39 -9.34 1.06
N VAL A 19 0.21 -9.55 2.35
CA VAL A 19 1.27 -9.94 3.28
C VAL A 19 1.48 -11.44 3.10
N LYS A 20 2.69 -11.83 2.70
CA LYS A 20 3.06 -13.23 2.48
C LYS A 20 4.32 -13.57 3.27
N ASP A 21 4.37 -14.80 3.75
CA ASP A 21 5.57 -15.45 4.22
C ASP A 21 5.93 -16.55 3.22
N GLY A 22 7.01 -16.33 2.47
CA GLY A 22 7.34 -17.10 1.28
C GLY A 22 6.21 -17.04 0.24
N SER A 23 5.56 -18.19 0.00
CA SER A 23 4.44 -18.29 -0.96
C SER A 23 3.06 -18.22 -0.29
N SER A 24 2.99 -18.30 1.03
CA SER A 24 1.75 -18.39 1.80
C SER A 24 1.30 -17.02 2.27
N ALA A 25 0.00 -16.72 2.18
CA ALA A 25 -0.55 -15.52 2.80
C ALA A 25 -0.50 -15.66 4.33
N VAL A 26 -0.09 -14.59 5.02
CA VAL A 26 -0.09 -14.53 6.48
C VAL A 26 -1.46 -14.09 6.95
N ASP A 27 -2.05 -14.81 7.89
CA ASP A 27 -3.29 -14.36 8.54
C ASP A 27 -3.01 -13.11 9.38
N VAL A 28 -3.62 -12.00 8.97
CA VAL A 28 -3.51 -10.70 9.64
C VAL A 28 -4.83 -10.28 10.28
N SER A 29 -5.81 -11.17 10.40
CA SER A 29 -7.13 -10.87 10.99
C SER A 29 -7.05 -10.31 12.41
N SER A 30 -6.06 -10.74 13.19
CA SER A 30 -5.78 -10.25 14.55
C SER A 30 -5.00 -8.94 14.61
N ALA A 31 -4.67 -8.32 13.47
CA ALA A 31 -3.81 -7.15 13.43
C ALA A 31 -4.45 -5.94 14.11
N SER A 32 -3.81 -5.43 15.17
CA SER A 32 -4.21 -4.21 15.86
C SER A 32 -3.79 -2.96 15.08
N THR A 33 -2.64 -3.00 14.41
CA THR A 33 -2.13 -1.90 13.58
C THR A 33 -1.94 -2.37 12.14
N LYS A 34 -2.51 -1.61 11.21
CA LYS A 34 -2.45 -1.87 9.77
C LYS A 34 -2.09 -0.59 9.06
N GLN A 35 -0.95 -0.58 8.39
CA GLN A 35 -0.43 0.62 7.75
C GLN A 35 0.06 0.30 6.34
N ILE A 36 -0.20 1.23 5.43
CA ILE A 36 0.46 1.30 4.13
C ILE A 36 1.33 2.55 4.15
N ILE A 37 2.62 2.35 3.94
CA ILE A 37 3.65 3.36 3.94
C ILE A 37 3.96 3.68 2.48
N ILE A 38 3.76 4.93 2.08
CA ILE A 38 4.00 5.43 0.74
C ILE A 38 5.13 6.46 0.82
N LYS A 39 6.24 6.20 0.15
CA LYS A 39 7.33 7.17 0.03
C LYS A 39 7.24 7.87 -1.31
N LYS A 40 7.07 9.19 -1.26
CA LYS A 40 7.04 10.09 -2.41
C LYS A 40 8.43 10.17 -3.08
N PRO A 41 8.49 10.55 -4.37
CA PRO A 41 9.74 10.78 -5.09
C PRO A 41 10.64 11.81 -4.41
N ALA A 42 10.07 12.87 -3.83
CA ALA A 42 10.83 13.88 -3.08
C ALA A 42 11.39 13.38 -1.73
N GLY A 43 11.04 12.16 -1.30
CA GLY A 43 11.52 11.53 -0.06
C GLY A 43 10.56 11.61 1.12
N THR A 44 9.49 12.41 1.01
CA THR A 44 8.40 12.47 2.01
C THR A 44 7.75 11.10 2.19
N THR A 45 7.58 10.67 3.43
CA THR A 45 6.94 9.38 3.74
C THR A 45 5.56 9.61 4.34
N LEU A 46 4.55 9.03 3.72
CA LEU A 46 3.16 9.02 4.16
C LEU A 46 2.86 7.67 4.81
N THR A 47 2.41 7.70 6.06
CA THR A 47 1.93 6.50 6.75
C THR A 47 0.41 6.56 6.82
N LYS A 48 -0.26 5.66 6.14
CA LYS A 48 -1.73 5.63 6.02
C LYS A 48 -2.29 4.40 6.70
N ALA A 49 -3.40 4.56 7.42
CA ALA A 49 -4.11 3.44 8.02
C ALA A 49 -4.75 2.59 6.91
N ALA A 50 -4.45 1.30 6.89
CA ALA A 50 -5.00 0.36 5.93
C ALA A 50 -6.20 -0.40 6.51
N ALA A 51 -7.14 -0.77 5.65
CA ALA A 51 -8.27 -1.63 5.99
C ALA A 51 -8.03 -3.06 5.50
N PHE A 52 -8.69 -4.03 6.11
CA PHE A 52 -8.77 -5.37 5.52
C PHE A 52 -9.50 -5.30 4.18
N ASN A 53 -9.04 -6.07 3.20
CA ASN A 53 -9.79 -6.19 1.96
C ASN A 53 -11.06 -7.04 2.15
N SER A 54 -11.00 -8.04 3.03
CA SER A 54 -12.10 -8.93 3.41
C SER A 54 -12.17 -8.99 4.95
N ASP A 55 -11.55 -10.00 5.56
CA ASP A 55 -11.47 -10.24 7.00
C ASP A 55 -10.02 -10.31 7.53
N GLY A 56 -9.03 -10.26 6.62
CA GLY A 56 -7.61 -10.31 6.95
C GLY A 56 -7.02 -11.73 6.99
N THR A 57 -7.83 -12.78 6.88
CA THR A 57 -7.34 -14.17 6.81
C THR A 57 -6.61 -14.44 5.50
N ASP A 58 -6.94 -13.69 4.45
CA ASP A 58 -6.31 -13.74 3.13
C ASP A 58 -4.97 -12.97 3.05
N GLY A 59 -4.52 -12.38 4.16
CA GLY A 59 -3.31 -11.57 4.21
C GLY A 59 -3.44 -10.23 3.49
N LYS A 60 -4.64 -9.82 3.07
CA LYS A 60 -4.81 -8.65 2.19
C LYS A 60 -5.18 -7.39 2.93
N LEU A 61 -4.35 -6.37 2.75
CA LEU A 61 -4.57 -5.01 3.21
C LEU A 61 -4.88 -4.11 2.01
N SER A 62 -5.80 -3.18 2.20
CA SER A 62 -6.15 -2.23 1.17
C SER A 62 -6.18 -0.79 1.69
N TYR A 63 -5.85 0.13 0.80
CA TYR A 63 -5.94 1.56 1.04
C TYR A 63 -6.37 2.24 -0.26
N THR A 64 -7.33 3.15 -0.13
CA THR A 64 -7.79 3.96 -1.26
C THR A 64 -7.06 5.29 -1.23
N ILE A 65 -6.41 5.64 -2.33
CA ILE A 65 -5.71 6.91 -2.49
C ILE A 65 -6.68 8.07 -2.30
N ILE A 66 -6.27 9.03 -1.47
CA ILE A 66 -6.98 10.29 -1.26
C ILE A 66 -6.18 11.46 -1.83
N SER A 67 -6.82 12.63 -1.87
CA SER A 67 -6.16 13.88 -2.27
C SER A 67 -4.87 14.13 -1.50
N GLY A 68 -3.79 14.48 -2.20
CA GLY A 68 -2.48 14.78 -1.61
C GLY A 68 -1.55 13.58 -1.40
N ASP A 69 -1.99 12.36 -1.73
CA ASP A 69 -1.14 11.17 -1.67
C ASP A 69 -0.28 10.99 -2.93
N LEU A 70 -0.84 11.32 -4.10
CA LEU A 70 -0.20 11.25 -5.42
C LEU A 70 -0.06 12.64 -6.07
N ASP A 71 0.45 13.59 -5.30
CA ASP A 71 0.63 15.01 -5.65
C ASP A 71 1.98 15.32 -6.33
N GLU A 72 2.81 14.30 -6.58
CA GLU A 72 4.09 14.43 -7.27
C GLU A 72 4.18 13.43 -8.44
N VAL A 73 4.88 13.79 -9.51
CA VAL A 73 5.19 12.88 -10.61
C VAL A 73 6.54 12.22 -10.33
N GLY A 74 6.63 10.90 -10.44
CA GLY A 74 7.89 10.19 -10.26
C GLY A 74 7.74 8.75 -9.78
N THR A 75 8.84 8.17 -9.29
CA THR A 75 8.85 6.81 -8.75
C THR A 75 8.54 6.83 -7.26
N TYR A 76 7.40 6.27 -6.91
CA TYR A 76 6.97 6.07 -5.54
C TYR A 76 7.42 4.70 -5.03
N GLN A 77 7.60 4.59 -3.72
CA GLN A 77 7.83 3.32 -3.05
C GLN A 77 6.68 3.03 -2.10
N LEU A 78 6.29 1.77 -2.01
CA LEU A 78 5.17 1.33 -1.20
C LEU A 78 5.55 0.12 -0.37
N GLN A 79 5.16 0.14 0.90
CA GLN A 79 5.41 -0.94 1.84
C GLN A 79 4.22 -1.12 2.77
N GLY A 80 3.79 -2.36 2.99
CA GLY A 80 2.81 -2.70 4.02
C GLY A 80 3.51 -2.94 5.35
N LYS A 81 2.93 -2.43 6.43
CA LYS A 81 3.34 -2.74 7.80
C LYS A 81 2.12 -3.18 8.60
N VAL A 82 2.26 -4.31 9.28
CA VAL A 82 1.20 -4.88 10.11
C VAL A 82 1.75 -5.29 11.47
N VAL A 83 0.96 -5.08 12.51
CA VAL A 83 1.28 -5.52 13.88
C VAL A 83 0.18 -6.47 14.33
N ILE A 84 0.55 -7.73 14.52
CA ILE A 84 -0.28 -8.77 15.12
C ILE A 84 0.28 -9.12 16.51
N THR A 85 -0.45 -9.91 17.29
CA THR A 85 -0.01 -10.32 18.63
C THR A 85 1.38 -10.97 18.64
N ASP A 86 1.69 -11.73 17.59
CA ASP A 86 2.94 -12.48 17.47
C ASP A 86 4.13 -11.63 16.99
N GLY A 87 3.89 -10.38 16.56
CA GLY A 87 4.99 -9.49 16.15
C GLY A 87 4.60 -8.39 15.16
N THR A 88 5.62 -7.63 14.76
CA THR A 88 5.52 -6.60 13.72
C THR A 88 6.13 -7.12 12.42
N PHE A 89 5.34 -7.12 11.36
CA PHE A 89 5.74 -7.59 10.04
C PHE A 89 5.72 -6.44 9.03
N SER A 90 6.71 -6.41 8.15
CA SER A 90 6.80 -5.46 7.05
C SER A 90 6.93 -6.21 5.74
N THR A 91 6.17 -5.82 4.72
CA THR A 91 6.26 -6.44 3.39
C THR A 91 7.48 -5.93 2.63
N ASP A 92 7.74 -6.53 1.48
CA ASP A 92 8.69 -5.99 0.51
C ASP A 92 8.30 -4.59 0.04
N ILE A 93 9.32 -3.81 -0.33
CA ILE A 93 9.14 -2.48 -0.89
C ILE A 93 8.89 -2.62 -2.40
N THR A 94 7.67 -2.31 -2.81
CA THR A 94 7.29 -2.26 -4.23
C THR A 94 7.48 -0.83 -4.75
N LYS A 95 7.97 -0.69 -5.98
CA LYS A 95 8.10 0.62 -6.64
C LYS A 95 7.07 0.73 -7.74
N PHE A 96 6.42 1.89 -7.83
CA PHE A 96 5.49 2.20 -8.91
C PHE A 96 5.74 3.62 -9.42
N LYS A 97 5.42 3.88 -10.69
CA LYS A 97 5.62 5.19 -11.31
C LYS A 97 4.29 5.92 -11.40
N VAL A 98 4.28 7.17 -10.95
CA VAL A 98 3.18 8.11 -11.14
C VAL A 98 3.50 8.97 -12.35
N HIS A 99 2.57 9.05 -13.29
CA HIS A 99 2.68 9.77 -14.54
C HIS A 99 2.00 11.13 -14.43
N ARG A 100 2.49 12.11 -15.21
CA ARG A 100 1.82 13.42 -15.31
C ARG A 100 0.50 13.27 -16.05
N ASN A 101 -0.50 14.05 -15.66
CA ASN A 101 -1.66 14.30 -16.52
C ASN A 101 -1.21 15.14 -17.74
N LEU A 102 -1.91 14.98 -18.86
CA LEU A 102 -1.61 15.60 -20.17
C LEU A 102 -1.16 17.05 -20.08
#